data_AF-A0AAI9ZGQ0-F1
#
_entry.id   AF-A0AAI9ZGQ0-F1
#
_cell.length_a   1.000
_cell.length_b   1.000
_cell.length_c   1.000
_cell.angle_alpha   90.00
_cell.angle_beta   90.00
_cell.angle_gamma   90.00
#
_symmetry.space_group_name_H-M   'P 1'
#
loop_
_entity.id
_entity.type
_entity.pdbx_description
1 polymer ?
#
loop_
_entity_poly.entity_id
_entity_poly.type
_entity_poly.pdbx_seq_one_letter_code
_entity_poly.pdbx_strand_id
1 'polypeptide(L)'
;MYACRLVASEMRHLALRSNTITFSTITSEDGPFSAVALEGLRIRAARFDSLVGRNLDSRGQLLFHLAGGFLVDKSYEEYQARTGSLDANNDGNNLDEPSVSGRPCSGETETPTAQLLLAELTKKHFRFRPVLERMDFGDWVLRRANMYDRHGPYGEAPSSFRELCCDLLRAASRLEPSDYDQLHWCQYLNISENRLPGGETRSSRIMRCSVGEWEIPTAADLKELSSWIAEEKRLLSSIRYGSDGSVYRFSAAASAIRYLKSIPAAVRAQLRKIVLVEDYRSVAHPESHARGLIPFCQETPLLRIERRVNLWRHLFQIDKRWHTPHQQCEHQNRAATRALRSRDITSAVALWVTEALALGPAGMLAVSFFMVLDGGLAPQLCARIF
;
A
#
# COMPACT_ATOMS: atom_id res chain seq x y z
N MET A 1 -1.30 -54.21 -14.51
CA MET A 1 -1.37 -53.11 -13.51
C MET A 1 -0.30 -52.01 -13.72
N TYR A 2 0.76 -52.22 -14.50
CA TYR A 2 1.83 -51.23 -14.74
C TYR A 2 1.39 -50.02 -15.58
N ALA A 3 0.56 -50.24 -16.61
CA ALA A 3 0.06 -49.19 -17.49
C ALA A 3 -0.79 -48.14 -16.75
N CYS A 4 -1.68 -48.55 -15.85
CA CYS A 4 -2.52 -47.61 -15.09
C CYS A 4 -1.70 -46.74 -14.12
N ARG A 5 -0.61 -47.28 -13.53
CA ARG A 5 0.29 -46.50 -12.69
C ARG A 5 1.09 -45.48 -13.49
N LEU A 6 1.57 -45.87 -14.67
CA LEU A 6 2.31 -44.99 -15.58
C LEU A 6 1.41 -43.85 -16.06
N VAL A 7 0.22 -44.17 -16.57
CA VAL A 7 -0.78 -43.19 -17.00
C VAL A 7 -1.19 -42.28 -15.84
N ALA A 8 -1.46 -42.81 -14.64
CA ALA A 8 -1.77 -41.97 -13.48
C ALA A 8 -0.60 -41.07 -13.07
N SER A 9 0.65 -41.50 -13.26
CA SER A 9 1.84 -40.68 -13.00
C SER A 9 2.03 -39.58 -14.03
N GLU A 10 1.79 -39.86 -15.31
CA GLU A 10 1.84 -38.90 -16.41
C GLU A 10 0.69 -37.89 -16.34
N MET A 11 -0.50 -38.35 -15.95
CA MET A 11 -1.68 -37.52 -15.80
C MET A 11 -1.67 -36.65 -14.54
N ARG A 12 -0.80 -36.93 -13.56
CA ARG A 12 -0.73 -36.25 -12.25
C ARG A 12 -0.52 -34.73 -12.37
N HIS A 13 -0.03 -34.24 -13.50
CA HIS A 13 0.20 -32.82 -13.75
C HIS A 13 -0.47 -32.26 -15.02
N LEU A 14 -1.09 -33.12 -15.83
CA LEU A 14 -1.74 -32.73 -17.09
C LEU A 14 -2.89 -31.75 -16.85
N ALA A 15 -3.69 -32.01 -15.81
CA ALA A 15 -4.78 -31.13 -15.40
C ALA A 15 -4.31 -29.69 -15.10
N LEU A 16 -3.13 -29.48 -14.52
CA LEU A 16 -2.67 -28.13 -14.18
C LEU A 16 -2.06 -27.39 -15.38
N ARG A 17 -1.60 -28.14 -16.40
CA ARG A 17 -1.06 -27.58 -17.64
C ARG A 17 -2.15 -27.15 -18.61
N SER A 18 -3.30 -27.82 -18.61
CA SER A 18 -4.43 -27.52 -19.51
C SER A 18 -5.58 -26.78 -18.84
N ASN A 19 -5.77 -26.89 -17.52
CA ASN A 19 -6.91 -26.28 -16.86
C ASN A 19 -6.64 -24.84 -16.44
N THR A 20 -7.64 -24.01 -16.70
CA THR A 20 -7.73 -22.65 -16.17
C THR A 20 -8.26 -22.72 -14.74
N ILE A 21 -7.54 -22.13 -13.79
CA ILE A 21 -8.05 -21.96 -12.42
C ILE A 21 -8.69 -20.57 -12.31
N THR A 22 -9.93 -20.51 -11.83
CA THR A 22 -10.66 -19.25 -11.67
C THR A 22 -10.83 -18.94 -10.19
N PHE A 23 -10.53 -17.70 -9.81
CA PHE A 23 -10.80 -17.15 -8.47
C PHE A 23 -11.80 -16.01 -8.60
N SER A 24 -12.75 -15.93 -7.68
CA SER A 24 -13.67 -14.80 -7.53
C SER A 24 -13.36 -14.04 -6.25
N THR A 25 -14.00 -12.88 -6.07
CA THR A 25 -14.00 -12.24 -4.76
C THR A 25 -14.61 -13.18 -3.72
N ILE A 26 -14.10 -13.14 -2.49
CA ILE A 26 -14.52 -14.06 -1.43
C ILE A 26 -15.04 -13.30 -0.21
N THR A 27 -16.09 -13.83 0.38
CA THR A 27 -16.62 -13.46 1.69
C THR A 27 -17.31 -14.68 2.29
N SER A 28 -17.47 -14.70 3.60
CA SER A 28 -18.22 -15.74 4.31
C SER A 28 -19.18 -15.03 5.26
N GLU A 29 -20.45 -15.40 5.14
CA GLU A 29 -21.52 -15.03 6.07
C GLU A 29 -21.59 -16.09 7.18
N ASP A 30 -20.51 -16.29 7.93
CA ASP A 30 -20.64 -17.06 9.16
C ASP A 30 -21.53 -16.22 10.10
N GLY A 31 -22.79 -16.64 10.22
CA GLY A 31 -23.83 -15.91 10.93
C GLY A 31 -23.54 -15.74 12.43
N PRO A 32 -24.24 -14.80 13.09
CA PRO A 32 -23.97 -14.40 14.48
C PRO A 32 -24.19 -15.49 15.55
N PHE A 33 -24.60 -16.71 15.17
CA PHE A 33 -24.97 -17.79 16.08
C PHE A 33 -23.92 -18.90 16.25
N SER A 34 -22.79 -18.87 15.54
CA SER A 34 -21.68 -19.80 15.81
C SER A 34 -20.79 -19.24 16.92
N ALA A 35 -21.17 -19.54 18.17
CA ALA A 35 -20.61 -18.98 19.39
C ALA A 35 -19.15 -19.39 19.70
N VAL A 36 -18.41 -20.02 18.78
CA VAL A 36 -17.05 -20.51 19.07
C VAL A 36 -16.07 -20.26 17.91
N ALA A 37 -15.31 -19.17 18.07
CA ALA A 37 -13.88 -19.03 17.72
C ALA A 37 -13.40 -18.73 16.28
N LEU A 38 -14.22 -18.65 15.23
CA LEU A 38 -13.73 -18.15 13.93
C LEU A 38 -14.45 -16.86 13.52
N GLU A 39 -13.72 -15.75 13.63
CA GLU A 39 -14.09 -14.49 12.98
C GLU A 39 -14.28 -14.75 11.47
N GLY A 40 -15.52 -14.64 11.00
CA GLY A 40 -15.88 -14.88 9.60
C GLY A 40 -15.09 -13.98 8.65
N LEU A 41 -14.94 -14.40 7.38
CA LEU A 41 -14.17 -13.64 6.38
C LEU A 41 -14.69 -12.21 6.20
N ARG A 42 -16.01 -11.98 6.33
CA ARG A 42 -16.61 -10.64 6.25
C ARG A 42 -16.06 -9.71 7.34
N ILE A 43 -16.04 -10.16 8.59
CA ILE A 43 -15.55 -9.35 9.73
C ILE A 43 -14.05 -9.10 9.58
N ARG A 44 -13.28 -10.13 9.19
CA ARG A 44 -11.84 -9.98 8.92
C ARG A 44 -11.57 -8.97 7.81
N ALA A 45 -12.30 -9.04 6.69
CA ALA A 45 -12.18 -8.08 5.60
C ALA A 45 -12.48 -6.66 6.06
N ALA A 46 -13.53 -6.47 6.87
CA ALA A 46 -13.87 -5.16 7.42
C ALA A 46 -12.81 -4.58 8.35
N ARG A 47 -12.27 -5.41 9.26
CA ARG A 47 -11.16 -5.02 10.14
C ARG A 47 -9.93 -4.67 9.34
N PHE A 48 -9.60 -5.50 8.35
CA PHE A 48 -8.46 -5.27 7.48
C PHE A 48 -8.60 -3.97 6.67
N ASP A 49 -9.78 -3.68 6.12
CA ASP A 49 -10.06 -2.42 5.44
C ASP A 49 -9.89 -1.21 6.36
N SER A 50 -10.42 -1.30 7.58
CA SER A 50 -10.28 -0.26 8.60
C SER A 50 -8.81 -0.03 8.96
N LEU A 51 -8.07 -1.10 9.26
CA LEU A 51 -6.71 -1.03 9.76
C LEU A 51 -5.71 -0.64 8.66
N VAL A 52 -5.73 -1.35 7.54
CA VAL A 52 -4.77 -1.18 6.44
C VAL A 52 -5.27 -0.20 5.41
N GLY A 53 -6.44 -0.44 4.82
CA GLY A 53 -6.95 0.36 3.70
C GLY A 53 -7.22 1.84 4.05
N ARG A 54 -7.57 2.13 5.31
CA ARG A 54 -7.86 3.51 5.75
C ARG A 54 -6.78 4.06 6.67
N ASN A 55 -6.59 3.42 7.83
CA ASN A 55 -5.76 4.02 8.87
C ASN A 55 -4.26 3.95 8.57
N LEU A 56 -3.76 2.81 8.08
CA LEU A 56 -2.34 2.66 7.74
C LEU A 56 -1.95 3.60 6.59
N ASP A 57 -2.72 3.62 5.51
CA ASP A 57 -2.47 4.50 4.36
C ASP A 57 -2.52 6.00 4.75
N SER A 58 -3.54 6.40 5.51
CA SER A 58 -3.67 7.80 5.97
C SER A 58 -2.54 8.21 6.90
N ARG A 59 -2.11 7.32 7.81
CA ARG A 59 -0.97 7.58 8.69
C ARG A 59 0.35 7.57 7.94
N GLY A 60 0.53 6.68 6.97
CA GLY A 60 1.70 6.65 6.10
C GLY A 60 1.87 7.95 5.32
N GLN A 61 0.77 8.49 4.78
CA GLN A 61 0.75 9.82 4.13
C GLN A 61 1.12 10.94 5.10
N LEU A 62 0.53 10.96 6.29
CA LEU A 62 0.83 11.97 7.30
C LEU A 62 2.32 11.94 7.70
N LEU A 63 2.85 10.74 7.96
CA LEU A 63 4.26 10.54 8.29
C LEU A 63 5.16 10.96 7.13
N PHE A 64 4.81 10.64 5.88
CA PHE A 64 5.55 11.06 4.69
C PHE A 64 5.67 12.58 4.61
N HIS A 65 4.59 13.31 4.86
CA HIS A 65 4.64 14.78 4.82
C HIS A 65 5.56 15.37 5.88
N LEU A 66 5.51 14.83 7.10
CA LEU A 66 6.36 15.26 8.20
C LEU A 66 7.84 14.92 7.94
N ALA A 67 8.13 13.71 7.46
CA ALA A 67 9.49 13.26 7.20
C ALA A 67 10.10 13.99 6.00
N GLY A 68 9.27 14.33 5.00
CA GLY A 68 9.68 15.18 3.89
C GLY A 68 10.10 16.56 4.35
N GLY A 69 9.31 17.21 5.23
CA GLY A 69 9.69 18.49 5.83
C GLY A 69 11.00 18.41 6.61
N PHE A 70 11.16 17.38 7.45
CA PHE A 70 12.38 17.18 8.22
C PHE A 70 13.64 17.00 7.34
N LEU A 71 13.55 16.17 6.29
CA LEU A 71 14.68 15.95 5.38
C LEU A 71 15.09 17.24 4.65
N VAL A 72 14.12 18.07 4.29
CA VAL A 72 14.36 19.36 3.63
C VAL A 72 15.01 20.35 4.59
N ASP A 73 14.47 20.49 5.81
CA ASP A 73 15.01 21.40 6.82
C ASP A 73 16.47 21.04 7.15
N LYS A 74 16.77 19.75 7.32
CA LYS A 74 18.15 19.27 7.54
C LYS A 74 19.06 19.51 6.34
N SER A 75 18.57 19.26 5.14
CA SER A 75 19.31 19.53 3.90
C SER A 75 19.66 21.02 3.77
N TYR A 76 18.76 21.90 4.21
CA TYR A 76 18.97 23.35 4.21
C TYR A 76 19.97 23.81 5.28
N GLU A 77 19.88 23.29 6.51
CA GLU A 77 20.87 23.52 7.58
C GLU A 77 22.27 23.11 7.13
N GLU A 78 22.40 21.92 6.54
CA GLU A 78 23.65 21.41 5.98
C GLU A 78 24.20 22.31 4.86
N TYR A 79 23.32 22.83 4.00
CA TYR A 79 23.71 23.77 2.94
C TYR A 79 24.23 25.07 3.52
N GLN A 80 23.49 25.68 4.47
CA GLN A 80 23.90 26.92 5.13
C GLN A 80 25.22 26.78 5.88
N ALA A 81 25.44 25.65 6.57
CA ALA A 81 26.69 25.39 7.27
C ALA A 81 27.90 25.34 6.31
N ARG A 82 27.71 24.82 5.09
CA ARG A 82 28.75 24.78 4.06
C ARG A 82 29.02 26.15 3.43
N THR A 83 27.97 26.94 3.18
CA THR A 83 28.11 28.24 2.50
C THR A 83 28.45 29.39 3.45
N GLY A 84 27.94 29.37 4.68
CA GLY A 84 28.15 30.42 5.69
C GLY A 84 29.56 30.47 6.28
N SER A 85 30.40 29.46 6.01
CA SER A 85 31.82 29.47 6.39
C SER A 85 32.69 30.33 5.46
N LEU A 86 32.18 30.85 4.35
CA LEU A 86 32.96 31.62 3.37
C LEU A 86 33.03 33.13 3.66
N ASP A 87 32.21 33.67 4.57
CA ASP A 87 32.15 35.11 4.86
C ASP A 87 32.90 35.54 6.13
N ALA A 88 33.64 34.63 6.80
CA ALA A 88 34.34 34.92 8.06
C ALA A 88 35.82 35.36 7.91
N ASN A 89 36.35 35.51 6.69
CA ASN A 89 37.71 36.02 6.47
C ASN A 89 37.70 37.51 6.14
N ASN A 90 37.40 38.33 7.14
CA ASN A 90 37.91 39.70 7.19
C ASN A 90 37.97 40.19 8.64
N ASP A 91 38.92 39.68 9.42
CA ASP A 91 39.63 40.49 10.42
C ASP A 91 40.93 39.79 10.83
N GLY A 92 42.02 40.55 10.79
CA GLY A 92 43.39 40.05 10.88
C GLY A 92 43.90 39.77 12.29
N ASN A 93 45.08 39.13 12.28
CA ASN A 93 46.09 39.04 13.34
C ASN A 93 45.74 38.21 14.59
N ASN A 94 46.33 37.02 14.71
CA ASN A 94 47.56 36.85 15.50
C ASN A 94 48.13 35.42 15.37
N LEU A 95 49.45 35.36 15.38
CA LEU A 95 50.30 34.17 15.44
C LEU A 95 50.28 33.59 16.87
N ASP A 96 50.16 32.26 17.01
CA ASP A 96 51.07 31.44 17.81
C ASP A 96 50.74 29.92 17.72
N GLU A 97 51.77 29.13 18.05
CA GLU A 97 52.14 27.77 17.66
C GLU A 97 51.28 26.54 18.07
N PRO A 98 51.59 25.33 17.51
CA PRO A 98 50.73 24.15 17.58
C PRO A 98 51.09 23.16 18.70
N SER A 99 50.06 22.56 19.30
CA SER A 99 50.18 21.39 20.19
C SER A 99 49.60 20.15 19.48
N VAL A 100 50.49 19.25 19.05
CA VAL A 100 50.13 17.95 18.47
C VAL A 100 49.88 16.96 19.61
N SER A 101 48.63 16.56 19.84
CA SER A 101 48.29 15.37 20.61
C SER A 101 47.13 14.63 19.95
N GLY A 102 47.39 13.38 19.57
CA GLY A 102 46.53 12.62 18.66
C GLY A 102 45.37 11.87 19.30
N ARG A 103 44.61 11.22 18.43
CA ARG A 103 43.91 9.96 18.70
C ARG A 103 43.54 9.32 17.34
N PRO A 104 43.76 8.02 17.13
CA PRO A 104 43.22 7.34 15.96
C PRO A 104 41.71 7.18 16.19
N CYS A 105 40.91 7.91 15.42
CA CYS A 105 39.46 7.75 15.38
C CYS A 105 39.14 6.31 14.96
N SER A 106 38.54 5.57 15.90
CA SER A 106 37.72 4.39 15.59
C SER A 106 36.74 4.75 14.48
N GLY A 107 36.64 3.92 13.44
CA GLY A 107 35.83 4.17 12.25
C GLY A 107 34.41 4.59 12.59
N GLU A 108 34.18 5.90 12.61
CA GLU A 108 32.85 6.49 12.64
C GLU A 108 32.22 6.11 11.32
N THR A 109 31.13 5.35 11.40
CA THR A 109 30.27 5.13 10.25
C THR A 109 29.63 6.48 9.98
N GLU A 110 30.13 7.19 8.96
CA GLU A 110 29.61 8.50 8.57
C GLU A 110 28.09 8.41 8.43
N THR A 111 27.38 9.12 9.31
CA THR A 111 25.93 9.22 9.25
C THR A 111 25.56 9.92 7.94
N PRO A 112 24.66 9.33 7.14
CA PRO A 112 24.35 9.88 5.82
C PRO A 112 23.68 11.24 5.97
N THR A 113 24.11 12.21 5.17
CA THR A 113 23.51 13.55 5.18
C THR A 113 22.10 13.52 4.59
N ALA A 114 21.24 14.46 5.01
CA ALA A 114 19.88 14.56 4.48
C ALA A 114 19.87 14.80 2.96
N GLN A 115 20.82 15.58 2.46
CA GLN A 115 21.03 15.79 1.01
C GLN A 115 21.29 14.49 0.25
N LEU A 116 22.15 13.61 0.79
CA LEU A 116 22.47 12.33 0.14
C LEU A 116 21.24 11.42 0.10
N LEU A 117 20.49 11.35 1.19
CA LEU A 117 19.26 10.56 1.27
C LEU A 117 18.19 11.06 0.30
N LEU A 118 18.01 12.39 0.16
CA LEU A 118 17.06 12.96 -0.79
C LEU A 118 17.48 12.69 -2.24
N ALA A 119 18.79 12.72 -2.53
CA ALA A 119 19.32 12.35 -3.84
C ALA A 119 19.10 10.85 -4.15
N GLU A 120 19.30 9.96 -3.18
CA GLU A 120 18.98 8.53 -3.30
C GLU A 120 17.50 8.30 -3.60
N LEU A 121 16.61 8.96 -2.85
CA LEU A 121 15.17 8.89 -3.06
C LEU A 121 14.78 9.42 -4.44
N THR A 122 15.31 10.56 -4.86
CA THR A 122 15.04 11.14 -6.18
C THR A 122 15.53 10.24 -7.31
N LYS A 123 16.67 9.56 -7.13
CA LYS A 123 17.19 8.58 -8.09
C LYS A 123 16.30 7.34 -8.17
N LYS A 124 15.86 6.81 -7.02
CA LYS A 124 15.00 5.61 -6.96
C LYS A 124 13.59 5.90 -7.48
N HIS A 125 13.04 7.07 -7.14
CA HIS A 125 11.66 7.49 -7.40
C HIS A 125 11.60 8.68 -8.35
N PHE A 126 12.33 8.61 -9.47
CA PHE A 126 12.47 9.74 -10.40
C PHE A 126 11.13 10.30 -10.93
N ARG A 127 10.08 9.47 -11.00
CA ARG A 127 8.73 9.92 -11.39
C ARG A 127 8.12 10.89 -10.38
N PHE A 128 8.45 10.71 -9.10
CA PHE A 128 8.05 11.57 -8.00
C PHE A 128 9.04 12.71 -7.75
N ARG A 129 10.02 12.94 -8.64
CA ARG A 129 10.96 14.05 -8.52
C ARG A 129 10.27 15.40 -8.29
N PRO A 130 9.21 15.79 -9.01
CA PRO A 130 8.56 17.08 -8.74
C PRO A 130 7.78 17.10 -7.41
N VAL A 131 7.47 15.94 -6.81
CA VAL A 131 6.95 15.88 -5.44
C VAL A 131 8.06 16.18 -4.45
N LEU A 132 9.20 15.49 -4.60
CA LEU A 132 10.38 15.65 -3.74
C LEU A 132 10.96 17.07 -3.83
N GLU A 133 11.05 17.66 -5.03
CA GLU A 133 11.51 19.03 -5.23
C GLU A 133 10.53 20.07 -4.65
N ARG A 134 9.22 19.78 -4.59
CA ARG A 134 8.25 20.71 -3.98
C ARG A 134 8.26 20.68 -2.47
N MET A 135 8.78 19.61 -1.86
CA MET A 135 8.99 19.58 -0.40
C MET A 135 10.02 20.63 0.04
N ASP A 136 10.93 21.02 -0.87
CA ASP A 136 12.01 21.99 -0.64
C ASP A 136 11.51 23.42 -0.32
N PHE A 137 10.25 23.72 -0.63
CA PHE A 137 9.68 25.04 -0.38
C PHE A 137 8.99 25.06 1.00
N GLY A 138 9.43 25.97 1.88
CA GLY A 138 8.89 26.19 3.25
C GLY A 138 7.37 26.46 3.38
N ASP A 139 6.63 26.44 2.28
CA ASP A 139 5.16 26.47 2.22
C ASP A 139 4.53 25.08 2.46
N TRP A 140 5.34 24.00 2.50
CA TRP A 140 4.89 22.61 2.69
C TRP A 140 4.16 22.40 4.03
N VAL A 141 4.61 23.07 5.10
CA VAL A 141 4.03 22.94 6.45
C VAL A 141 2.75 23.77 6.62
N LEU A 142 2.58 24.84 5.84
CA LEU A 142 1.44 25.76 5.94
C LEU A 142 0.21 25.30 5.12
N ARG A 143 0.40 24.57 4.02
CA ARG A 143 -0.69 24.09 3.13
C ARG A 143 -1.40 22.82 3.61
N ARG A 144 -1.56 22.64 4.92
CA ARG A 144 -2.13 21.42 5.54
C ARG A 144 -3.56 21.08 5.13
N ALA A 145 -4.36 22.08 4.75
CA ALA A 145 -5.79 21.89 4.50
C ALA A 145 -6.12 21.16 3.17
N ASN A 146 -5.18 21.08 2.22
CA ASN A 146 -5.40 20.46 0.90
C ASN A 146 -4.58 19.16 0.68
N MET A 147 -3.95 18.63 1.73
CA MET A 147 -2.98 17.51 1.65
C MET A 147 -3.58 16.15 1.24
N TYR A 148 -4.90 16.02 1.23
CA TYR A 148 -5.59 14.76 0.91
C TYR A 148 -5.84 14.56 -0.59
N ASP A 149 -5.71 15.62 -1.39
CA ASP A 149 -5.90 15.49 -2.82
C ASP A 149 -4.58 15.07 -3.48
N ARG A 150 -4.49 13.76 -3.76
CA ARG A 150 -3.52 13.13 -4.67
C ARG A 150 -3.63 13.65 -6.12
N HIS A 151 -4.11 14.89 -6.31
CA HIS A 151 -4.45 15.53 -7.59
C HIS A 151 -3.24 16.26 -8.21
N GLY A 152 -2.03 15.77 -7.94
CA GLY A 152 -0.87 16.13 -8.75
C GLY A 152 -0.96 15.51 -10.15
N PRO A 153 -0.28 16.07 -11.16
CA PRO A 153 -0.34 15.66 -12.57
C PRO A 153 0.29 14.28 -12.85
N TYR A 154 0.53 13.47 -11.83
CA TYR A 154 1.58 12.47 -11.89
C TYR A 154 1.11 11.13 -12.44
N GLY A 155 -0.17 10.81 -12.26
CA GLY A 155 -0.78 9.63 -12.88
C GLY A 155 -0.10 8.31 -12.52
N GLU A 156 0.79 8.26 -11.52
CA GLU A 156 1.37 6.99 -11.08
C GLU A 156 0.37 6.22 -10.23
N ALA A 157 0.65 4.92 -10.15
CA ALA A 157 -0.07 4.01 -9.29
C ALA A 157 0.01 4.46 -7.82
N PRO A 158 -1.12 4.49 -7.09
CA PRO A 158 -1.12 4.67 -5.64
C PRO A 158 -0.13 3.77 -4.89
N SER A 159 0.08 2.54 -5.35
CA SER A 159 1.06 1.61 -4.77
C SER A 159 2.50 2.10 -4.90
N SER A 160 2.86 2.72 -6.02
CA SER A 160 4.18 3.34 -6.20
C SER A 160 4.38 4.51 -5.25
N PHE A 161 3.34 5.30 -5.00
CA PHE A 161 3.41 6.38 -4.02
C PHE A 161 3.54 5.86 -2.59
N ARG A 162 2.83 4.79 -2.22
CA ARG A 162 3.01 4.13 -0.92
C ARG A 162 4.42 3.57 -0.74
N GLU A 163 5.02 3.04 -1.81
CA GLU A 163 6.42 2.60 -1.81
C GLU A 163 7.39 3.77 -1.57
N LEU A 164 7.17 4.91 -2.24
CA LEU A 164 7.90 6.16 -1.96
C LEU A 164 7.75 6.57 -0.49
N CYS A 165 6.53 6.56 0.05
CA CYS A 165 6.30 6.92 1.45
C CYS A 165 7.13 6.05 2.39
N CYS A 166 7.12 4.73 2.19
CA CYS A 166 7.90 3.79 2.98
C CYS A 166 9.42 4.01 2.85
N ASP A 167 9.92 4.27 1.63
CA ASP A 167 11.35 4.53 1.42
C ASP A 167 11.80 5.85 2.04
N LEU A 168 11.01 6.90 1.91
CA LEU A 168 11.28 8.21 2.51
C LEU A 168 11.33 8.10 4.03
N LEU A 169 10.37 7.39 4.63
CA LEU A 169 10.34 7.17 6.07
C LEU A 169 11.54 6.36 6.56
N ARG A 170 11.96 5.33 5.81
CA ARG A 170 13.18 4.58 6.10
C ARG A 170 14.43 5.45 5.96
N ALA A 171 14.48 6.34 4.97
CA ALA A 171 15.58 7.28 4.82
C ALA A 171 15.65 8.25 6.01
N ALA A 172 14.55 8.89 6.37
CA ALA A 172 14.48 9.78 7.53
C ALA A 172 14.89 9.09 8.83
N SER A 173 14.56 7.80 9.01
CA SER A 173 14.96 7.03 10.20
C SER A 173 16.46 6.75 10.32
N ARG A 174 17.26 7.03 9.27
CA ARG A 174 18.73 6.90 9.30
C ARG A 174 19.43 8.17 9.79
N LEU A 175 18.71 9.29 9.90
CA LEU A 175 19.25 10.52 10.44
C LEU A 175 19.27 10.43 11.96
N GLU A 176 20.36 10.93 12.57
CA GLU A 176 20.52 10.94 14.02
C GLU A 176 19.45 11.82 14.66
N PRO A 177 18.62 11.29 15.58
CA PRO A 177 17.60 12.03 16.27
C PRO A 177 18.24 12.85 17.40
N SER A 178 19.06 13.85 17.08
CA SER A 178 19.58 14.76 18.11
C SER A 178 18.49 15.72 18.57
N ASP A 179 17.86 15.35 19.70
CA ASP A 179 17.16 16.13 20.71
C ASP A 179 16.01 17.09 20.33
N TYR A 180 15.65 17.29 19.05
CA TYR A 180 14.53 18.17 18.66
C TYR A 180 13.26 17.43 18.17
N ASP A 181 13.31 16.11 17.93
CA ASP A 181 12.26 15.40 17.16
C ASP A 181 11.37 14.39 17.92
N GLN A 182 11.54 14.16 19.22
CA GLN A 182 10.54 13.34 19.94
C GLN A 182 9.31 14.14 20.37
N LEU A 183 9.40 15.45 20.62
CA LEU A 183 8.26 16.25 21.07
C LEU A 183 7.39 16.80 19.93
N HIS A 184 7.99 17.24 18.82
CA HIS A 184 7.23 17.83 17.70
C HIS A 184 6.42 16.75 16.95
N TRP A 185 7.01 15.60 16.64
CA TRP A 185 6.27 14.50 16.01
C TRP A 185 5.07 14.03 16.86
N CYS A 186 5.24 13.91 18.17
CA CYS A 186 4.18 13.46 19.08
C CYS A 186 3.03 14.46 19.25
N GLN A 187 3.34 15.76 19.40
CA GLN A 187 2.33 16.79 19.58
C GLN A 187 1.48 17.01 18.32
N TYR A 188 2.09 16.94 17.13
CA TYR A 188 1.37 17.20 15.88
C TYR A 188 0.51 16.03 15.40
N LEU A 189 0.86 14.79 15.76
CA LEU A 189 0.13 13.62 15.29
C LEU A 189 -1.22 13.42 16.03
N ASN A 190 -1.42 14.01 17.21
CA ASN A 190 -2.49 13.61 18.15
C ASN A 190 -2.53 12.08 18.40
N ILE A 191 -1.48 11.38 17.97
CA ILE A 191 -1.17 10.00 18.26
C ILE A 191 -0.43 10.14 19.57
N SER A 192 -1.06 9.78 20.68
CA SER A 192 -0.31 9.49 21.89
C SER A 192 0.74 8.44 21.50
N GLU A 193 2.00 8.83 21.27
CA GLU A 193 3.12 7.91 21.18
C GLU A 193 3.38 7.39 22.59
N ASN A 194 2.41 6.66 23.12
CA ASN A 194 2.66 5.78 24.23
C ASN A 194 3.71 4.81 23.70
N ARG A 195 4.94 4.90 24.21
CA ARG A 195 5.98 3.90 23.95
C ARG A 195 5.34 2.54 24.19
N LEU A 196 5.35 1.70 23.16
CA LEU A 196 4.89 0.34 23.31
C LEU A 196 5.87 -0.40 24.23
N PRO A 197 5.44 -1.51 24.87
CA PRO A 197 6.36 -2.37 25.60
C PRO A 197 7.56 -2.72 24.71
N GLY A 198 8.78 -2.38 25.16
CA GLY A 198 10.01 -2.55 24.36
C GLY A 198 10.57 -1.28 23.71
N GLY A 199 9.97 -0.11 23.93
CA GLY A 199 10.53 1.19 23.51
C GLY A 199 10.31 1.56 22.04
N GLU A 200 9.68 0.68 21.26
CA GLU A 200 9.27 1.00 19.88
C GLU A 200 8.15 2.04 19.83
N THR A 201 8.19 2.90 18.82
CA THR A 201 7.13 3.86 18.52
C THR A 201 6.07 3.21 17.61
N ARG A 202 4.84 3.74 17.63
CA ARG A 202 3.80 3.28 16.69
C ARG A 202 4.21 3.55 15.24
N SER A 203 4.89 4.67 15.02
CA SER A 203 5.44 5.08 13.73
C SER A 203 6.44 4.06 13.18
N SER A 204 7.33 3.51 14.03
CA SER A 204 8.27 2.46 13.60
C SER A 204 7.56 1.17 13.19
N ARG A 205 6.47 0.79 13.86
CA ARG A 205 5.67 -0.38 13.47
C ARG A 205 4.89 -0.17 12.19
N ILE A 206 4.33 1.01 11.96
CA ILE A 206 3.68 1.38 10.70
C ILE A 206 4.66 1.18 9.53
N MET A 207 5.90 1.66 9.66
CA MET A 207 6.94 1.51 8.63
C MET A 207 7.36 0.05 8.37
N ARG A 208 7.31 -0.79 9.40
CA ARG A 208 7.74 -2.19 9.35
C ARG A 208 6.57 -3.16 9.18
N CYS A 209 5.35 -2.65 8.96
CA CYS A 209 4.18 -3.48 8.75
C CYS A 209 4.45 -4.47 7.61
N SER A 210 4.45 -5.76 7.94
CA SER A 210 4.78 -6.84 7.00
C SER A 210 3.55 -7.35 6.25
N VAL A 211 2.35 -7.00 6.70
CA VAL A 211 1.09 -7.47 6.11
C VAL A 211 0.88 -6.74 4.77
N GLY A 212 0.99 -7.49 3.68
CA GLY A 212 0.74 -6.96 2.34
C GLY A 212 -0.73 -6.66 2.11
N GLU A 213 -1.02 -5.62 1.32
CA GLU A 213 -2.39 -5.20 0.95
C GLU A 213 -3.22 -6.33 0.36
N TRP A 214 -2.57 -7.22 -0.40
CA TRP A 214 -3.19 -8.36 -1.06
C TRP A 214 -3.28 -9.62 -0.20
N GLU A 215 -2.91 -9.57 1.08
CA GLU A 215 -2.98 -10.73 1.96
C GLU A 215 -4.37 -10.87 2.59
N ILE A 216 -4.73 -12.12 2.93
CA ILE A 216 -5.89 -12.40 3.76
C ILE A 216 -5.37 -12.63 5.17
N PRO A 217 -5.47 -11.64 6.08
CA PRO A 217 -4.84 -11.73 7.39
C PRO A 217 -5.49 -12.81 8.26
N THR A 218 -4.66 -13.40 9.11
CA THR A 218 -5.10 -14.24 10.22
C THR A 218 -5.66 -13.36 11.35
N ALA A 219 -6.33 -14.00 12.32
CA ALA A 219 -6.79 -13.29 13.51
C ALA A 219 -5.62 -12.73 14.34
N ALA A 220 -4.45 -13.39 14.31
CA ALA A 220 -3.25 -12.93 14.98
C ALA A 220 -2.71 -11.64 14.33
N ASP A 221 -2.66 -11.60 12.99
CA ASP A 221 -2.21 -10.41 12.24
C ASP A 221 -3.10 -9.21 12.53
N LEU A 222 -4.42 -9.39 12.55
CA LEU A 222 -5.37 -8.32 12.89
C LEU A 222 -5.22 -7.86 14.34
N LYS A 223 -5.00 -8.79 15.28
CA LYS A 223 -4.75 -8.46 16.68
C LYS A 223 -3.47 -7.65 16.84
N GLU A 224 -2.41 -8.03 16.14
CA GLU A 224 -1.16 -7.27 16.13
C GLU A 224 -1.37 -5.87 15.57
N LEU A 225 -1.97 -5.73 14.37
CA LEU A 225 -2.28 -4.44 13.74
C LEU A 225 -3.11 -3.54 14.68
N SER A 226 -4.12 -4.10 15.35
CA SER A 226 -5.00 -3.37 16.26
C SER A 226 -4.31 -2.86 17.53
N SER A 227 -3.12 -3.38 17.87
CA SER A 227 -2.38 -2.95 19.06
C SER A 227 -1.71 -1.58 18.88
N TRP A 228 -1.48 -1.14 17.64
CA TRP A 228 -0.84 0.13 17.32
C TRP A 228 -1.62 1.02 16.32
N ILE A 229 -2.64 0.47 15.65
CA ILE A 229 -3.62 1.22 14.85
C ILE A 229 -4.98 1.20 15.56
N ALA A 230 -5.62 2.36 15.67
CA ALA A 230 -6.95 2.45 16.25
C ALA A 230 -7.98 1.74 15.34
N GLU A 231 -8.73 0.79 15.91
CA GLU A 231 -9.88 0.19 15.23
C GLU A 231 -11.11 1.09 15.33
N GLU A 232 -11.88 1.14 14.25
CA GLU A 232 -13.16 1.83 14.22
C GLU A 232 -14.25 0.98 14.89
N LYS A 233 -14.30 1.03 16.23
CA LYS A 233 -15.20 0.20 17.05
C LYS A 233 -16.66 0.26 16.62
N ARG A 234 -17.15 1.45 16.21
CA ARG A 234 -18.53 1.67 15.74
C ARG A 234 -18.86 0.87 14.46
N LEU A 235 -17.90 0.80 13.53
CA LEU A 235 -18.04 0.03 12.30
C LEU A 235 -18.13 -1.47 12.63
N LEU A 236 -17.22 -1.95 13.49
CA LEU A 236 -17.17 -3.35 13.89
C LEU A 236 -18.40 -3.79 14.69
N SER A 237 -18.94 -2.93 15.54
CA SER A 237 -20.21 -3.23 16.22
C SER A 237 -21.34 -3.39 15.22
N SER A 238 -21.48 -2.47 14.25
CA SER A 238 -22.57 -2.55 13.27
C SER A 238 -22.51 -3.80 12.39
N ILE A 239 -21.31 -4.22 12.00
CA ILE A 239 -21.11 -5.43 11.18
C ILE A 239 -21.43 -6.69 12.00
N ARG A 240 -21.03 -6.73 13.28
CA ARG A 240 -21.32 -7.87 14.18
C ARG A 240 -22.81 -8.07 14.41
N TYR A 241 -23.58 -6.99 14.49
CA TYR A 241 -25.03 -7.06 14.63
C TYR A 241 -25.75 -7.31 13.30
N GLY A 242 -25.02 -7.41 12.18
CA GLY A 242 -25.59 -7.58 10.84
C GLY A 242 -26.51 -6.44 10.40
N SER A 243 -26.50 -5.32 11.13
CA SER A 243 -27.50 -4.26 11.02
C SER A 243 -27.25 -3.30 9.86
N ASP A 244 -26.10 -3.42 9.17
CA ASP A 244 -25.67 -2.44 8.17
C ASP A 244 -25.77 -2.87 6.72
N GLY A 245 -26.17 -4.11 6.44
CA GLY A 245 -26.24 -4.65 5.07
C GLY A 245 -24.91 -4.62 4.28
N SER A 246 -23.79 -4.27 4.92
CA SER A 246 -22.53 -3.98 4.23
C SER A 246 -21.69 -5.24 4.05
N VAL A 247 -21.37 -5.60 2.80
CA VAL A 247 -20.65 -6.85 2.52
C VAL A 247 -19.20 -6.57 2.15
N TYR A 248 -18.32 -6.79 3.12
CA TYR A 248 -16.87 -6.75 2.93
C TYR A 248 -16.35 -8.04 2.31
N ARG A 249 -15.46 -7.92 1.32
CA ARG A 249 -14.89 -9.02 0.54
C ARG A 249 -13.38 -8.85 0.38
N PHE A 250 -12.67 -9.97 0.31
CA PHE A 250 -11.31 -10.00 -0.21
C PHE A 250 -11.33 -10.17 -1.72
N SER A 251 -10.34 -9.60 -2.40
CA SER A 251 -10.26 -9.62 -3.85
C SER A 251 -9.96 -11.03 -4.39
N ALA A 252 -10.31 -11.26 -5.66
CA ALA A 252 -9.96 -12.50 -6.35
C ALA A 252 -8.44 -12.72 -6.37
N ALA A 253 -7.67 -11.64 -6.58
CA ALA A 253 -6.20 -11.68 -6.50
C ALA A 253 -5.70 -12.14 -5.12
N ALA A 254 -6.26 -11.63 -4.02
CA ALA A 254 -5.88 -12.03 -2.67
C ALA A 254 -6.17 -13.52 -2.41
N SER A 255 -7.33 -14.00 -2.86
CA SER A 255 -7.68 -15.42 -2.80
C SER A 255 -6.69 -16.28 -3.59
N ALA A 256 -6.33 -15.86 -4.80
CA ALA A 256 -5.37 -16.57 -5.64
C ALA A 256 -3.97 -16.63 -5.01
N ILE A 257 -3.50 -15.51 -4.45
CA ILE A 257 -2.20 -15.44 -3.75
C ILE A 257 -2.18 -16.39 -2.56
N ARG A 258 -3.25 -16.43 -1.76
CA ARG A 258 -3.36 -17.37 -0.64
C ARG A 258 -3.29 -18.82 -1.11
N TYR A 259 -3.98 -19.17 -2.19
CA TYR A 259 -3.90 -20.50 -2.79
C TYR A 259 -2.48 -20.83 -3.29
N LEU A 260 -1.85 -19.92 -4.03
CA LEU A 260 -0.49 -20.12 -4.57
C LEU A 260 0.53 -20.32 -3.46
N LYS A 261 0.43 -19.57 -2.35
CA LYS A 261 1.26 -19.77 -1.16
C LYS A 261 1.04 -21.14 -0.50
N SER A 262 -0.16 -21.70 -0.58
CA SER A 262 -0.52 -22.97 0.06
C SER A 262 -0.06 -24.22 -0.71
N ILE A 263 0.28 -24.09 -1.99
CA ILE A 263 0.72 -25.21 -2.83
C ILE A 263 2.25 -25.21 -3.03
N PRO A 264 2.89 -26.39 -3.15
CA PRO A 264 4.34 -26.48 -3.37
C PRO A 264 4.78 -25.83 -4.69
N ALA A 265 6.02 -25.33 -4.74
CA ALA A 265 6.62 -24.73 -5.94
C ALA A 265 6.58 -25.67 -7.17
N ALA A 266 6.78 -26.98 -6.96
CA ALA A 266 6.67 -27.98 -8.02
C ALA A 266 5.28 -28.02 -8.69
N VAL A 267 4.21 -27.75 -7.92
CA VAL A 267 2.84 -27.67 -8.41
C VAL A 267 2.60 -26.32 -9.10
N ARG A 268 3.10 -25.22 -8.52
CA ARG A 268 3.02 -23.88 -9.14
C ARG A 268 3.68 -23.83 -10.51
N ALA A 269 4.84 -24.48 -10.66
CA ALA A 269 5.57 -24.57 -11.92
C ALA A 269 4.77 -25.25 -13.06
N GLN A 270 3.70 -25.99 -12.74
CA GLN A 270 2.82 -26.61 -13.72
C GLN A 270 1.64 -25.71 -14.12
N LEU A 271 1.36 -24.64 -13.38
CA LEU A 271 0.25 -23.72 -13.68
C LEU A 271 0.53 -22.94 -14.96
N ARG A 272 -0.52 -22.81 -15.79
CA ARG A 272 -0.43 -22.08 -17.07
C ARG A 272 -1.41 -20.93 -17.17
N LYS A 273 -2.60 -21.04 -16.60
CA LYS A 273 -3.61 -19.98 -16.67
C LYS A 273 -4.38 -19.80 -15.36
N ILE A 274 -4.42 -18.57 -14.88
CA ILE A 274 -5.28 -18.12 -13.78
C ILE A 274 -6.20 -17.02 -14.30
N VAL A 275 -7.48 -17.11 -13.99
CA VAL A 275 -8.46 -16.04 -14.20
C VAL A 275 -8.90 -15.49 -12.85
N LEU A 276 -8.79 -14.18 -12.67
CA LEU A 276 -9.23 -13.47 -11.48
C LEU A 276 -10.48 -12.69 -11.83
N VAL A 277 -11.60 -12.98 -11.17
CA VAL A 277 -12.89 -12.36 -11.41
C VAL A 277 -13.20 -11.42 -10.25
N GLU A 278 -12.89 -10.14 -10.43
CA GLU A 278 -13.19 -9.07 -9.47
C GLU A 278 -14.64 -8.60 -9.69
N ASP A 279 -15.60 -9.40 -9.23
CA ASP A 279 -17.03 -9.24 -9.46
C ASP A 279 -17.77 -8.37 -8.41
N TYR A 280 -17.11 -8.04 -7.31
CA TYR A 280 -17.63 -7.17 -6.25
C TYR A 280 -16.53 -6.35 -5.60
N ARG A 281 -16.89 -5.16 -5.08
CA ARG A 281 -15.94 -4.32 -4.33
C ARG A 281 -15.22 -5.11 -3.24
N SER A 282 -13.90 -5.00 -3.24
CA SER A 282 -13.00 -5.66 -2.28
C SER A 282 -12.21 -4.65 -1.43
N VAL A 283 -11.67 -5.12 -0.32
CA VAL A 283 -10.98 -4.29 0.69
C VAL A 283 -9.51 -4.05 0.38
N ALA A 284 -8.92 -3.04 1.06
CA ALA A 284 -7.48 -2.80 1.15
C ALA A 284 -6.74 -2.54 -0.18
N HIS A 285 -7.28 -1.66 -1.03
CA HIS A 285 -6.68 -1.26 -2.31
C HIS A 285 -6.63 -2.39 -3.35
N PRO A 286 -7.76 -3.03 -3.69
CA PRO A 286 -7.78 -4.16 -4.62
C PRO A 286 -7.09 -3.86 -5.95
N GLU A 287 -7.11 -2.63 -6.44
CA GLU A 287 -6.41 -2.20 -7.64
C GLU A 287 -4.92 -2.63 -7.66
N SER A 288 -4.22 -2.57 -6.52
CA SER A 288 -2.79 -2.88 -6.41
C SER A 288 -2.49 -4.38 -6.25
N HIS A 289 -3.49 -5.21 -5.97
CA HIS A 289 -3.27 -6.59 -5.50
C HIS A 289 -2.55 -7.50 -6.53
N ALA A 290 -2.57 -7.13 -7.81
CA ALA A 290 -1.81 -7.84 -8.83
C ALA A 290 -0.29 -7.81 -8.59
N ARG A 291 0.22 -6.84 -7.80
CA ARG A 291 1.64 -6.80 -7.38
C ARG A 291 2.04 -8.05 -6.59
N GLY A 292 1.15 -8.57 -5.76
CA GLY A 292 1.39 -9.80 -5.00
C GLY A 292 1.54 -11.06 -5.85
N LEU A 293 1.22 -10.97 -7.16
CA LEU A 293 1.38 -12.08 -8.11
C LEU A 293 2.75 -12.10 -8.80
N ILE A 294 3.53 -11.01 -8.71
CA ILE A 294 4.82 -10.85 -9.39
C ILE A 294 5.78 -12.01 -9.09
N PRO A 295 6.01 -12.42 -7.82
CA PRO A 295 6.95 -13.51 -7.54
C PRO A 295 6.55 -14.83 -8.19
N PHE A 296 5.25 -15.11 -8.32
CA PHE A 296 4.76 -16.34 -8.93
C PHE A 296 4.89 -16.33 -10.45
N CYS A 297 4.73 -15.17 -11.10
CA CYS A 297 4.99 -15.01 -12.52
C CYS A 297 6.49 -15.08 -12.84
N GLN A 298 7.36 -14.62 -11.95
CA GLN A 298 8.81 -14.77 -12.08
C GLN A 298 9.24 -16.23 -11.88
N GLU A 299 8.70 -16.92 -10.87
CA GLU A 299 8.94 -18.35 -10.61
C GLU A 299 8.43 -19.23 -11.76
N THR A 300 7.29 -18.86 -12.37
CA THR A 300 6.67 -19.61 -13.47
C THR A 300 6.44 -18.69 -14.68
N PRO A 301 7.44 -18.48 -15.56
CA PRO A 301 7.33 -17.54 -16.68
C PRO A 301 6.24 -17.86 -17.71
N LEU A 302 5.78 -19.11 -17.74
CA LEU A 302 4.67 -19.57 -18.59
C LEU A 302 3.29 -19.32 -17.97
N LEU A 303 3.21 -18.86 -16.71
CA LEU A 303 1.96 -18.52 -16.06
C LEU A 303 1.37 -17.26 -16.70
N ARG A 304 0.12 -17.38 -17.12
CA ARG A 304 -0.72 -16.30 -17.63
C ARG A 304 -1.81 -15.98 -16.63
N ILE A 305 -1.97 -14.71 -16.30
CA ILE A 305 -2.97 -14.19 -15.37
C ILE A 305 -3.86 -13.24 -16.14
N GLU A 306 -5.15 -13.51 -16.12
CA GLU A 306 -6.18 -12.66 -16.71
C GLU A 306 -7.05 -12.12 -15.59
N ARG A 307 -6.97 -10.81 -15.33
CA ARG A 307 -7.72 -10.13 -14.28
C ARG A 307 -8.91 -9.39 -14.89
N ARG A 308 -10.11 -9.92 -14.68
CA ARG A 308 -11.38 -9.36 -15.14
C ARG A 308 -12.00 -8.53 -14.04
N VAL A 309 -12.24 -7.24 -14.29
CA VAL A 309 -12.77 -6.29 -13.32
C VAL A 309 -14.17 -5.87 -13.75
N ASN A 310 -15.18 -6.23 -12.95
CA ASN A 310 -16.56 -5.94 -13.31
C ASN A 310 -16.87 -4.44 -13.13
N LEU A 311 -17.19 -3.76 -14.22
CA LEU A 311 -17.41 -2.31 -14.19
C LEU A 311 -18.61 -1.93 -13.31
N TRP A 312 -19.72 -2.65 -13.40
CA TRP A 312 -20.97 -2.29 -12.72
C TRP A 312 -21.00 -2.70 -11.25
N ARG A 313 -20.58 -3.92 -10.94
CA ARG A 313 -20.68 -4.51 -9.59
C ARG A 313 -19.45 -4.24 -8.73
N HIS A 314 -18.33 -3.86 -9.34
CA HIS A 314 -17.10 -3.52 -8.62
C HIS A 314 -16.75 -2.05 -8.81
N LEU A 315 -16.40 -1.62 -10.03
CA LEU A 315 -15.68 -0.37 -10.24
C LEU A 315 -16.56 0.88 -10.04
N PHE A 316 -17.80 0.87 -10.54
CA PHE A 316 -18.75 1.98 -10.43
C PHE A 316 -19.54 2.01 -9.12
N GLN A 317 -19.28 1.05 -8.21
CA GLN A 317 -19.86 1.07 -6.85
C GLN A 317 -19.08 1.99 -5.89
N ILE A 318 -17.96 2.55 -6.32
CA ILE A 318 -17.13 3.44 -5.49
C ILE A 318 -17.69 4.87 -5.53
N ASP A 319 -18.46 5.24 -4.50
CA ASP A 319 -18.81 6.64 -4.24
C ASP A 319 -17.74 7.28 -3.35
N LYS A 320 -17.02 8.28 -3.88
CA LYS A 320 -15.95 8.99 -3.16
C LYS A 320 -16.44 9.73 -1.91
N ARG A 321 -17.74 9.98 -1.76
CA ARG A 321 -18.33 10.59 -0.56
C ARG A 321 -18.39 9.62 0.61
N TRP A 322 -18.39 8.31 0.30
CA TRP A 322 -18.61 7.24 1.26
C TRP A 322 -17.42 6.29 1.22
N HIS A 323 -16.48 6.50 2.12
CA HIS A 323 -15.24 5.76 2.18
C HIS A 323 -15.46 4.28 2.54
N THR A 324 -16.56 3.93 3.21
CA THR A 324 -16.84 2.56 3.67
C THR A 324 -18.07 1.93 3.00
N PRO A 325 -18.07 0.60 2.76
CA PRO A 325 -19.28 -0.14 2.37
C PRO A 325 -20.47 0.11 3.32
N HIS A 326 -20.20 0.27 4.62
CA HIS A 326 -21.19 0.63 5.64
C HIS A 326 -21.89 1.97 5.34
N GLN A 327 -21.11 3.04 5.15
CA GLN A 327 -21.64 4.37 4.78
C GLN A 327 -22.42 4.31 3.47
N GLN A 328 -21.95 3.54 2.50
CA GLN A 328 -22.67 3.36 1.24
C GLN A 328 -24.04 2.73 1.47
N CYS A 329 -24.16 1.67 2.28
CA CYS A 329 -25.45 1.05 2.54
C CYS A 329 -26.42 1.98 3.29
N GLU A 330 -25.94 2.69 4.33
CA GLU A 330 -26.74 3.67 5.06
C GLU A 330 -27.32 4.76 4.15
N HIS A 331 -26.57 5.17 3.12
CA HIS A 331 -26.94 6.25 2.22
C HIS A 331 -27.59 5.81 0.90
N GLN A 332 -27.36 4.58 0.43
CA GLN A 332 -28.02 4.01 -0.76
C GLN A 332 -29.52 3.84 -0.53
N ASN A 333 -29.93 3.50 0.69
CA ASN A 333 -31.35 3.47 1.07
C ASN A 333 -32.06 4.83 0.96
N ARG A 334 -31.32 5.94 0.77
CA ARG A 334 -31.88 7.29 0.62
C ARG A 334 -31.81 7.86 -0.80
N ALA A 335 -31.17 7.20 -1.77
CA ALA A 335 -30.87 7.82 -3.07
C ALA A 335 -30.95 6.82 -4.24
N ALA A 336 -32.17 6.45 -4.63
CA ALA A 336 -32.46 5.57 -5.76
C ALA A 336 -32.16 6.19 -7.16
N THR A 337 -31.54 7.37 -7.26
CA THR A 337 -31.44 8.13 -8.53
C THR A 337 -30.08 8.80 -8.74
N ARG A 338 -28.97 8.23 -8.25
CA ARG A 338 -27.65 8.84 -8.49
C ARG A 338 -27.12 8.48 -9.88
N ALA A 339 -27.07 9.47 -10.77
CA ALA A 339 -26.36 9.38 -12.04
C ALA A 339 -24.86 9.16 -11.82
N LEU A 340 -24.25 8.30 -12.63
CA LEU A 340 -22.80 8.13 -12.65
C LEU A 340 -22.15 9.41 -13.20
N ARG A 341 -21.33 10.07 -12.39
CA ARG A 341 -20.61 11.27 -12.85
C ARG A 341 -19.39 10.84 -13.64
N SER A 342 -19.13 11.50 -14.76
CA SER A 342 -17.96 11.23 -15.60
C SER A 342 -16.64 11.26 -14.80
N ARG A 343 -16.49 12.25 -13.90
CA ARG A 343 -15.30 12.35 -13.01
C ARG A 343 -15.09 11.09 -12.16
N ASP A 344 -16.17 10.48 -11.66
CA ASP A 344 -16.10 9.30 -10.79
C ASP A 344 -15.72 8.06 -11.60
N ILE A 345 -16.31 7.89 -12.79
CA ILE A 345 -15.95 6.85 -13.76
C ILE A 345 -14.45 6.96 -14.12
N THR A 346 -14.02 8.12 -14.62
CA THR A 346 -12.63 8.33 -15.06
C THR A 346 -11.66 8.09 -13.91
N SER A 347 -11.97 8.58 -12.71
CA SER A 347 -11.11 8.37 -11.54
C SER A 347 -11.00 6.89 -11.17
N ALA A 348 -12.13 6.18 -11.12
CA ALA A 348 -12.13 4.77 -10.74
C ALA A 348 -11.39 3.91 -11.77
N VAL A 349 -11.57 4.18 -13.07
CA VAL A 349 -10.87 3.44 -14.13
C VAL A 349 -9.38 3.76 -14.14
N ALA A 350 -9.02 5.03 -13.99
CA ALA A 350 -7.62 5.47 -13.98
C ALA A 350 -6.82 4.77 -12.86
N LEU A 351 -7.39 4.59 -11.66
CA LEU A 351 -6.74 3.87 -10.57
C LEU A 351 -6.33 2.44 -10.98
N TRP A 352 -7.23 1.69 -11.60
CA TRP A 352 -6.96 0.32 -12.04
C TRP A 352 -5.96 0.27 -13.20
N VAL A 353 -6.09 1.19 -14.16
CA VAL A 353 -5.18 1.26 -15.32
C VAL A 353 -3.76 1.63 -14.88
N THR A 354 -3.60 2.63 -14.03
CA THR A 354 -2.29 3.08 -13.52
C THR A 354 -1.60 1.99 -12.70
N GLU A 355 -2.31 1.27 -11.85
CA GLU A 355 -1.78 0.11 -11.12
C GLU A 355 -1.37 -1.03 -12.06
N ALA A 356 -2.17 -1.35 -13.07
CA ALA A 356 -1.81 -2.36 -14.07
C ALA A 356 -0.54 -1.97 -14.84
N LEU A 357 -0.40 -0.70 -15.23
CA LEU A 357 0.79 -0.18 -15.91
C LEU A 357 2.04 -0.19 -15.01
N ALA A 358 1.87 -0.04 -13.70
CA ALA A 358 2.96 -0.08 -12.74
C ALA A 358 3.51 -1.51 -12.48
N LEU A 359 2.79 -2.56 -12.89
CA LEU A 359 3.24 -3.95 -12.72
C LEU A 359 4.53 -4.25 -13.48
N GLY A 360 4.67 -3.75 -14.71
CA GLY A 360 5.86 -3.99 -15.55
C GLY A 360 7.15 -3.49 -14.89
N PRO A 361 7.24 -2.18 -14.54
CA PRO A 361 8.36 -1.64 -13.77
C PRO A 361 8.61 -2.33 -12.43
N ALA A 362 7.55 -2.87 -11.79
CA ALA A 362 7.66 -3.64 -10.55
C ALA A 362 8.17 -5.08 -10.76
N GLY A 363 8.45 -5.51 -12.00
CA GLY A 363 9.03 -6.81 -12.32
C GLY A 363 8.04 -7.87 -12.81
N MET A 364 6.79 -7.50 -13.09
CA MET A 364 5.85 -8.40 -13.78
C MET A 364 6.29 -8.63 -15.23
N LEU A 365 6.35 -9.89 -15.65
CA LEU A 365 6.63 -10.22 -17.03
C LEU A 365 5.48 -9.73 -17.93
N ALA A 366 5.79 -8.97 -18.98
CA ALA A 366 4.77 -8.33 -19.84
C ALA A 366 3.75 -9.32 -20.43
N VAL A 367 4.18 -10.55 -20.70
CA VAL A 367 3.34 -11.62 -21.26
C VAL A 367 2.50 -12.33 -20.20
N SER A 368 2.75 -12.12 -18.91
CA SER A 368 2.15 -12.88 -17.82
C SER A 368 0.87 -12.26 -17.26
N PHE A 369 0.56 -11.00 -17.56
CA PHE A 369 -0.59 -10.32 -16.96
C PHE A 369 -1.42 -9.56 -18.00
N PHE A 370 -2.74 -9.77 -17.94
CA PHE A 370 -3.73 -9.06 -18.74
C PHE A 370 -4.83 -8.53 -17.82
N MET A 371 -5.19 -7.26 -17.99
CA MET A 371 -6.36 -6.68 -17.33
C MET A 371 -7.49 -6.50 -18.34
N VAL A 372 -8.69 -6.95 -17.98
CA VAL A 372 -9.90 -6.83 -18.78
C VAL A 372 -10.93 -6.04 -17.97
N LEU A 373 -11.37 -4.90 -18.51
CA LEU A 373 -12.52 -4.17 -17.97
C LEU A 373 -13.79 -4.83 -18.48
N ASP A 374 -14.50 -5.53 -17.59
CA ASP A 374 -15.64 -6.38 -17.92
C ASP A 374 -16.95 -5.60 -17.75
N GLY A 375 -17.67 -5.40 -18.86
CA GLY A 375 -18.98 -4.75 -18.87
C GLY A 375 -20.12 -5.62 -18.33
N GLY A 376 -19.87 -6.88 -17.98
CA GLY A 376 -20.82 -7.78 -17.35
C GLY A 376 -22.11 -7.94 -18.15
N LEU A 377 -23.25 -7.67 -17.51
CA LEU A 377 -24.59 -7.79 -18.12
C LEU A 377 -24.90 -6.67 -19.14
N ALA A 378 -24.08 -5.61 -19.21
CA ALA A 378 -24.32 -4.48 -20.10
C ALA A 378 -23.05 -4.07 -20.87
N PRO A 379 -22.43 -5.00 -21.64
CA PRO A 379 -21.17 -4.73 -22.33
C PRO A 379 -21.31 -3.62 -23.38
N GLN A 380 -22.47 -3.54 -24.06
CA GLN A 380 -22.74 -2.51 -25.06
C GLN A 380 -22.88 -1.11 -24.45
N LEU A 381 -23.38 -1.00 -23.22
CA LEU A 381 -23.41 0.29 -22.52
C LEU A 381 -22.00 0.70 -22.08
N CYS A 382 -21.18 -0.25 -21.62
CA CYS A 382 -19.79 0.02 -21.28
C CYS A 382 -18.96 0.47 -22.48
N ALA A 383 -19.13 -0.18 -23.63
CA ALA A 383 -18.45 0.19 -24.87
C ALA A 383 -18.86 1.56 -25.44
N ARG A 384 -19.88 2.22 -24.88
CA ARG A 384 -20.24 3.61 -25.20
C ARG A 384 -19.62 4.63 -24.23
N ILE A 385 -19.16 4.17 -23.06
CA ILE A 385 -18.52 5.00 -22.04
C ILE A 385 -17.04 5.21 -22.38
N PHE A 386 -16.40 4.19 -22.97
CA PHE A 386 -15.02 4.18 -23.46
C PHE A 386 -15.02 4.26 -24.97
#